data_AF-A0A358A1Q0-F1
#
_entry.id   AF-A0A358A1Q0-F1
#
_cell.length_a   1.000
_cell.length_b   1.000
_cell.length_c   1.000
_cell.angle_alpha   90.00
_cell.angle_beta   90.00
_cell.angle_gamma   90.00
#
_symmetry.space_group_name_H-M   'P 1'
#
loop_
_entity.id
_entity.type
_entity.pdbx_description
1 polymer ?
#
loop_
_entity_poly.entity_id
_entity_poly.type
_entity_poly.pdbx_seq_one_letter_code
_entity_poly.pdbx_strand_id
1 'polypeptide(L)'
;MQIDLMTGASTWEDSADLARKLEGAGFGGMLPTETTQVPWMQIAAASMAAPSLSFTTGRIRAKFRSDELDTIGDLITDEMLDHFAVLAPWDELANTLIDRYAGRATRVMMYLAEHRMRTDPQHLARWGEEAQAVQEA
;
A
#
# COMPACT_ATOMS: atom_id res chain seq x y z
N MET A 1 10.02 -18.17 -15.56
CA MET A 1 9.69 -17.95 -14.13
C MET A 1 10.52 -16.75 -13.68
N GLN A 2 9.90 -15.78 -13.01
CA GLN A 2 10.56 -14.55 -12.56
C GLN A 2 10.64 -14.56 -11.04
N ILE A 3 11.72 -13.96 -10.51
CA ILE A 3 11.97 -13.84 -9.08
C ILE A 3 12.16 -12.36 -8.80
N ASP A 4 11.40 -11.83 -7.84
CA ASP A 4 11.39 -10.41 -7.48
C ASP A 4 11.89 -10.22 -6.05
N LEU A 5 12.44 -9.03 -5.75
CA LEU A 5 12.93 -8.69 -4.42
C LEU A 5 12.05 -7.61 -3.77
N MET A 6 11.56 -7.88 -2.56
CA MET A 6 10.93 -6.88 -1.70
C MET A 6 12.00 -6.11 -0.91
N THR A 7 11.90 -4.78 -0.82
CA THR A 7 12.93 -3.91 -0.23
C THR A 7 12.33 -2.91 0.75
N GLY A 8 13.00 -2.67 1.88
CA GLY A 8 12.61 -1.66 2.87
C GLY A 8 13.14 -0.26 2.54
N ALA A 9 12.93 0.66 3.48
CA ALA A 9 13.48 2.01 3.45
C ALA A 9 15.00 2.04 3.16
N SER A 10 15.43 2.78 2.13
CA SER A 10 16.83 3.01 1.78
C SER A 10 17.06 4.44 1.24
N THR A 11 18.32 4.82 1.02
CA THR A 11 18.63 6.09 0.32
C THR A 11 18.34 5.95 -1.17
N TRP A 12 18.27 7.07 -1.89
CA TRP A 12 18.07 7.04 -3.34
C TRP A 12 19.24 6.38 -4.07
N GLU A 13 20.46 6.62 -3.58
CA GLU A 13 21.69 6.03 -4.13
C GLU A 13 21.70 4.52 -3.94
N ASP A 14 21.40 4.04 -2.73
CA ASP A 14 21.33 2.62 -2.42
C ASP A 14 20.24 1.90 -3.22
N SER A 15 19.07 2.55 -3.40
CA SER A 15 17.97 2.02 -4.20
C SER A 15 18.36 1.86 -5.67
N ALA A 16 19.04 2.87 -6.25
CA ALA A 16 19.55 2.81 -7.62
C ALA A 16 20.63 1.72 -7.80
N ASP A 17 21.54 1.61 -6.84
CA ASP A 17 22.59 0.59 -6.83
C ASP A 17 22.02 -0.82 -6.72
N LEU A 18 21.04 -1.03 -5.84
CA LEU A 18 20.38 -2.32 -5.68
C LEU A 18 19.63 -2.70 -6.95
N ALA A 19 18.92 -1.76 -7.57
CA ALA A 19 18.22 -1.99 -8.83
C ALA A 19 19.17 -2.48 -9.94
N ARG A 20 20.33 -1.85 -10.12
CA ARG A 20 21.35 -2.31 -11.09
C ARG A 20 21.82 -3.74 -10.81
N LYS A 21 22.04 -4.08 -9.54
CA LYS A 21 22.49 -5.42 -9.13
C LYS A 21 21.44 -6.48 -9.40
N LEU A 22 20.17 -6.19 -9.13
CA LEU A 22 19.05 -7.08 -9.37
C LEU A 22 18.85 -7.33 -10.87
N GLU A 23 18.92 -6.27 -11.69
CA GLU A 23 18.82 -6.37 -13.15
C GLU A 23 19.94 -7.24 -13.72
N GLY A 24 21.19 -7.00 -13.31
CA GLY A 24 22.34 -7.81 -13.73
C GLY A 24 22.27 -9.27 -13.26
N ALA A 25 21.52 -9.56 -12.19
CA ALA A 25 21.32 -10.90 -11.66
C ALA A 25 20.11 -11.64 -12.27
N GLY A 26 19.36 -10.99 -13.18
CA GLY A 26 18.20 -11.59 -13.84
C GLY A 26 16.93 -11.61 -12.99
N PHE A 27 16.83 -10.75 -11.97
CA PHE A 27 15.58 -10.57 -11.23
C PHE A 27 14.51 -9.97 -12.14
N GLY A 28 13.27 -10.38 -11.90
CA GLY A 28 12.11 -9.80 -12.56
C GLY A 28 11.79 -8.41 -12.05
N GLY A 29 12.08 -8.11 -10.77
CA GLY A 29 11.50 -6.93 -10.14
C GLY A 29 11.98 -6.52 -8.76
N MET A 30 11.61 -5.28 -8.36
CA MET A 30 11.93 -4.67 -7.07
C MET A 30 10.73 -3.94 -6.46
N LEU A 31 10.23 -4.42 -5.32
CA LEU A 31 9.05 -3.87 -4.64
C LEU A 31 9.45 -3.13 -3.34
N PRO A 32 9.50 -1.79 -3.33
CA PRO A 32 9.70 -1.05 -2.09
C PRO A 32 8.45 -1.09 -1.21
N THR A 33 8.64 -1.40 0.07
CA THR A 33 7.59 -1.40 1.09
C THR A 33 7.60 -0.10 1.88
N GLU A 34 6.42 0.49 2.07
CA GLU A 34 6.22 1.65 2.94
C GLU A 34 6.40 1.28 4.41
N THR A 35 7.59 1.52 4.95
CA THR A 35 7.87 1.34 6.38
C THR A 35 7.97 2.69 7.11
N THR A 36 8.91 3.55 6.73
CA THR A 36 9.23 4.79 7.45
C THR A 36 9.45 6.01 6.56
N GLN A 37 9.38 5.84 5.24
CA GLN A 37 9.52 6.91 4.25
C GLN A 37 8.65 6.67 3.03
N VAL A 38 8.25 7.75 2.37
CA VAL A 38 7.43 7.69 1.17
C VAL A 38 8.28 7.14 0.01
N PRO A 39 7.87 6.04 -0.65
CA PRO A 39 8.73 5.24 -1.52
C PRO A 39 8.91 5.85 -2.91
N TRP A 40 8.13 6.88 -3.28
CA TRP A 40 8.14 7.45 -4.63
C TRP A 40 9.54 7.83 -5.13
N MET A 41 10.39 8.36 -4.25
CA MET A 41 11.75 8.76 -4.62
C MET A 41 12.68 7.56 -4.82
N GLN A 42 12.54 6.49 -4.04
CA GLN A 42 13.28 5.24 -4.25
C GLN A 42 12.84 4.53 -5.52
N ILE A 43 11.53 4.51 -5.78
CA ILE A 43 10.94 3.99 -7.01
C ILE A 43 11.51 4.75 -8.21
N ALA A 44 11.56 6.09 -8.14
CA ALA A 44 12.12 6.92 -9.21
C ALA A 44 13.61 6.62 -9.44
N ALA A 45 14.41 6.56 -8.37
CA ALA A 45 15.84 6.27 -8.45
C ALA A 45 16.13 4.87 -9.04
N ALA A 46 15.46 3.83 -8.53
CA ALA A 46 15.54 2.46 -9.04
C ALA A 46 15.10 2.38 -10.51
N SER A 47 14.01 3.05 -10.85
CA SER A 47 13.43 3.09 -12.20
C SER A 47 14.31 3.76 -13.25
N MET A 48 15.11 4.75 -12.86
CA MET A 48 16.09 5.39 -13.75
C MET A 48 17.35 4.53 -13.88
N ALA A 49 17.72 3.82 -12.83
CA ALA A 49 18.94 3.03 -12.75
C ALA A 49 18.85 1.66 -13.44
N ALA A 50 17.67 1.04 -13.45
CA ALA A 50 17.42 -0.28 -14.03
C ALA A 50 16.06 -0.30 -14.76
N PRO A 51 16.00 0.18 -16.01
CA PRO A 51 14.76 0.35 -16.75
C PRO A 51 14.03 -0.96 -17.09
N SER A 52 14.69 -2.12 -16.98
CA SER A 52 14.10 -3.42 -17.32
C SER A 52 13.52 -4.20 -16.13
N LEU A 53 13.76 -3.75 -14.88
CA LEU A 53 13.10 -4.32 -13.70
C LEU A 53 11.60 -3.97 -13.66
N SER A 54 10.78 -4.93 -13.26
CA SER A 54 9.32 -4.83 -13.15
C SER A 54 8.83 -4.71 -11.71
N PHE A 55 7.65 -4.10 -11.52
CA PHE A 55 7.07 -3.67 -10.24
C PHE A 55 7.92 -2.65 -9.48
N THR A 56 7.37 -1.68 -8.76
CA THR A 56 5.98 -1.25 -8.61
C THR A 56 5.42 -0.55 -9.86
N THR A 57 4.11 -0.65 -10.08
CA THR A 57 3.33 0.27 -10.92
C THR A 57 3.63 0.31 -12.43
N GLY A 58 4.10 -0.72 -13.15
CA GLY A 58 4.35 -0.60 -14.62
C GLY A 58 3.21 0.07 -15.44
N ARG A 59 1.95 -0.33 -15.22
CA ARG A 59 0.76 0.29 -15.84
C ARG A 59 0.39 1.64 -15.21
N ILE A 60 0.47 1.77 -13.89
CA ILE A 60 0.18 3.02 -13.16
C ILE A 60 1.22 4.10 -13.53
N ARG A 61 2.51 3.76 -13.53
CA ARG A 61 3.65 4.54 -14.04
C ARG A 61 3.50 4.91 -15.50
N ALA A 62 2.93 4.04 -16.36
CA ALA A 62 2.61 4.43 -17.73
C ALA A 62 1.59 5.58 -17.73
N LYS A 63 0.53 5.51 -16.91
CA LYS A 63 -0.41 6.62 -16.73
C LYS A 63 0.24 7.88 -16.13
N PHE A 64 1.10 7.75 -15.11
CA PHE A 64 1.88 8.89 -14.58
C PHE A 64 2.77 9.55 -15.63
N ARG A 65 3.44 8.77 -16.49
CA ARG A 65 4.30 9.32 -17.56
C ARG A 65 3.51 9.98 -18.68
N SER A 66 2.28 9.52 -18.91
CA SER A 66 1.37 10.09 -19.91
C SER A 66 0.48 11.22 -19.36
N ASP A 67 0.69 11.63 -18.11
CA ASP A 67 -0.14 12.63 -17.40
C ASP A 67 -1.64 12.23 -17.30
N GLU A 68 -1.92 10.94 -17.29
CA GLU A 68 -3.27 10.35 -17.22
C GLU A 68 -3.69 10.06 -15.76
N LEU A 69 -3.44 10.99 -14.84
CA LEU A 69 -3.62 10.76 -13.40
C LEU A 69 -5.08 10.45 -13.02
N ASP A 70 -6.03 11.10 -13.67
CA ASP A 70 -7.47 10.94 -13.40
C ASP A 70 -8.01 9.54 -13.75
N THR A 71 -7.23 8.74 -14.49
CA THR A 71 -7.63 7.40 -14.97
C THR A 71 -6.81 6.28 -14.33
N ILE A 72 -6.03 6.58 -13.28
CA ILE A 72 -5.32 5.55 -12.52
C ILE A 72 -6.28 4.54 -11.91
N GLY A 73 -7.51 4.98 -11.57
CA GLY A 73 -8.59 4.12 -11.08
C GLY A 73 -8.94 2.96 -12.01
N ASP A 74 -8.80 3.13 -13.33
CA ASP A 74 -9.07 2.06 -14.31
C ASP A 74 -8.17 0.83 -14.15
N LEU A 75 -7.04 0.99 -13.46
CA LEU A 75 -6.06 -0.05 -13.21
C LEU A 75 -6.26 -0.76 -11.87
N ILE A 76 -7.04 -0.17 -10.98
CA ILE A 76 -7.29 -0.64 -9.62
C ILE A 76 -8.79 -0.95 -9.53
N THR A 77 -9.15 -2.18 -9.89
CA THR A 77 -10.57 -2.58 -9.91
C THR A 77 -11.13 -2.68 -8.50
N ASP A 78 -12.45 -2.55 -8.38
CA ASP A 78 -13.16 -2.75 -7.11
C ASP A 78 -12.90 -4.16 -6.54
N GLU A 79 -12.81 -5.19 -7.40
CA GLU A 79 -12.45 -6.55 -6.99
C GLU A 79 -11.06 -6.62 -6.33
N MET A 80 -10.07 -5.91 -6.89
CA MET A 80 -8.74 -5.85 -6.30
C MET A 80 -8.79 -5.13 -4.94
N LEU A 81 -9.53 -4.03 -4.84
CA LEU A 81 -9.66 -3.30 -3.59
C LEU A 81 -10.38 -4.14 -2.52
N ASP A 82 -11.48 -4.82 -2.85
CA ASP A 82 -12.23 -5.68 -1.93
C ASP A 82 -11.39 -6.87 -1.41
N HIS A 83 -10.47 -7.38 -2.24
CA HIS A 83 -9.56 -8.43 -1.83
C HIS A 83 -8.57 -7.97 -0.76
N PHE A 84 -8.01 -6.77 -0.89
CA PHE A 84 -6.90 -6.30 -0.05
C PHE A 84 -7.29 -5.28 1.03
N ALA A 85 -8.46 -4.66 0.92
CA ALA A 85 -8.94 -3.63 1.84
C ALA A 85 -10.31 -4.02 2.44
N VAL A 86 -10.67 -3.34 3.52
CA VAL A 86 -12.05 -3.31 4.03
C VAL A 86 -12.66 -2.03 3.49
N LEU A 87 -13.67 -2.16 2.63
CA LEU A 87 -14.38 -1.04 2.02
C LEU A 87 -15.79 -0.98 2.60
N ALA A 88 -16.11 0.08 3.33
CA ALA A 88 -17.45 0.28 3.84
C ALA A 88 -17.70 1.77 4.12
N PRO A 89 -18.94 2.24 3.97
CA PRO A 89 -19.43 3.43 4.69
C PRO A 89 -19.18 3.30 6.19
N TRP A 90 -19.05 4.43 6.89
CA TRP A 90 -18.79 4.44 8.33
C TRP A 90 -19.86 3.66 9.11
N ASP A 91 -21.14 3.87 8.80
CA ASP A 91 -22.27 3.21 9.42
C ASP A 91 -22.34 1.69 9.19
N GLU A 92 -21.53 1.16 8.26
CA GLU A 92 -21.44 -0.27 7.94
C GLU A 92 -20.07 -0.88 8.31
N LEU A 93 -19.10 -0.06 8.75
CA LEU A 93 -17.70 -0.47 8.88
C LEU A 93 -17.50 -1.54 9.96
N ALA A 94 -18.07 -1.36 11.15
CA ALA A 94 -18.00 -2.35 12.23
C ALA A 94 -18.52 -3.72 11.78
N ASN A 95 -19.69 -3.78 11.14
CA ASN A 95 -20.28 -5.03 10.64
C ASN A 95 -19.37 -5.67 9.59
N THR A 96 -18.84 -4.88 8.67
CA THR A 96 -17.91 -5.37 7.62
C THR A 96 -16.62 -5.94 8.23
N LEU A 97 -16.08 -5.29 9.28
CA LEU A 97 -14.92 -5.79 10.02
C LEU A 97 -15.22 -7.12 10.72
N ILE A 98 -16.38 -7.23 11.38
CA ILE A 98 -16.83 -8.45 12.05
C ILE A 98 -16.98 -9.58 11.03
N ASP A 99 -17.73 -9.37 9.95
CA ASP A 99 -17.97 -10.40 8.93
C ASP A 99 -16.67 -10.93 8.32
N ARG A 100 -15.72 -10.03 8.07
CA ARG A 100 -14.43 -10.41 7.49
C ARG A 100 -13.56 -11.21 8.48
N TYR A 101 -13.50 -10.79 9.73
CA TYR A 101 -12.50 -11.29 10.68
C TYR A 101 -13.03 -12.22 11.78
N ALA A 102 -14.35 -12.33 11.98
CA ALA A 102 -14.94 -13.23 12.97
C ALA A 102 -14.49 -14.69 12.74
N GLY A 103 -14.06 -15.35 13.82
CA GLY A 103 -13.51 -16.71 13.78
C GLY A 103 -12.12 -16.82 13.12
N ARG A 104 -11.55 -15.74 12.58
CA ARG A 104 -10.21 -15.71 11.95
C ARG A 104 -9.19 -14.90 12.77
N ALA A 105 -9.61 -13.80 13.35
CA ALA A 105 -8.77 -12.95 14.19
C ALA A 105 -9.51 -12.57 15.47
N THR A 106 -8.77 -12.46 16.58
CA THR A 106 -9.30 -11.98 17.87
C THR A 106 -9.02 -10.51 18.12
N ARG A 107 -8.26 -9.85 17.23
CA ARG A 107 -7.89 -8.45 17.31
C ARG A 107 -7.60 -7.91 15.92
N VAL A 108 -8.11 -6.73 15.64
CA VAL A 108 -7.73 -5.92 14.47
C VAL A 108 -6.98 -4.70 14.98
N MET A 109 -5.83 -4.40 14.36
CA MET A 109 -5.02 -3.23 14.68
C MET A 109 -4.94 -2.34 13.44
N MET A 110 -5.22 -1.06 13.62
CA MET A 110 -5.00 -0.08 12.56
C MET A 110 -3.52 0.25 12.42
N TYR A 111 -3.02 0.19 11.19
CA TYR A 111 -1.68 0.63 10.85
C TYR A 111 -1.70 2.15 10.61
N LEU A 112 -0.78 2.89 11.25
CA LEU A 112 -0.56 4.34 11.06
C LEU A 112 -1.74 5.29 11.40
N ALA A 113 -2.76 4.84 12.15
CA ALA A 113 -3.90 5.70 12.52
C ALA A 113 -3.59 6.74 13.63
N GLU A 114 -2.54 6.51 14.43
CA GLU A 114 -2.25 7.28 15.64
C GLU A 114 -2.13 8.79 15.40
N HIS A 115 -1.39 9.20 14.37
CA HIS A 115 -1.15 10.61 14.11
C HIS A 115 -2.46 11.35 13.85
N ARG A 116 -3.34 10.78 13.01
CA ARG A 116 -4.64 11.37 12.69
C ARG A 116 -5.54 11.45 13.92
N MET A 117 -5.59 10.39 14.72
CA MET A 117 -6.37 10.37 15.97
C MET A 117 -5.89 11.39 17.00
N ARG A 118 -4.59 11.71 17.02
CA ARG A 118 -4.04 12.74 17.91
C ARG A 118 -4.34 14.16 17.44
N THR A 119 -4.29 14.40 16.13
CA THR A 119 -4.41 15.75 15.57
C THR A 119 -5.85 16.16 15.25
N ASP A 120 -6.76 15.20 15.14
CA ASP A 120 -8.18 15.44 14.83
C ASP A 120 -9.10 14.66 15.78
N PRO A 121 -9.76 15.36 16.73
CA PRO A 121 -10.70 14.74 17.66
C PRO A 121 -11.89 14.04 16.99
N GLN A 122 -12.31 14.48 15.80
CA GLN A 122 -13.43 13.84 15.08
C GLN A 122 -13.06 12.45 14.59
N HIS A 123 -11.80 12.24 14.17
CA HIS A 123 -11.31 10.93 13.78
C HIS A 123 -11.28 9.96 14.96
N LEU A 124 -10.83 10.41 16.13
CA LEU A 124 -10.86 9.57 17.34
C LEU A 124 -12.30 9.21 17.74
N ALA A 125 -13.23 10.17 17.68
CA ALA A 125 -14.64 9.93 18.00
C ALA A 125 -15.25 8.86 17.08
N ARG A 126 -15.07 9.00 15.76
CA ARG A 126 -15.56 8.03 14.76
C ARG A 126 -15.02 6.62 14.99
N TRP A 127 -13.71 6.48 15.13
CA TRP A 127 -13.11 5.17 15.40
C TRP A 127 -13.49 4.62 16.78
N GLY A 128 -13.84 5.48 17.74
CA GLY A 128 -14.38 5.09 19.03
C GLY A 128 -15.76 4.43 18.90
N GLU A 129 -16.65 4.98 18.08
CA GLU A 129 -17.97 4.39 17.75
C GLU A 129 -17.79 2.98 17.16
N GLU A 130 -16.92 2.83 16.16
CA GLU A 130 -16.64 1.52 15.52
C GLU A 130 -16.00 0.52 16.49
N ALA A 131 -15.05 0.97 17.31
CA ALA A 131 -14.38 0.11 18.29
C ALA A 131 -15.36 -0.41 19.35
N GLN A 132 -16.33 0.42 19.75
CA GLN A 132 -17.38 0.01 20.68
C GLN A 132 -18.35 -0.98 20.00
N ALA A 133 -18.81 -0.70 18.78
CA ALA A 133 -19.68 -1.60 18.03
C ALA A 133 -19.06 -2.99 17.82
N VAL A 134 -17.76 -3.06 17.51
CA VAL A 134 -17.04 -4.34 17.36
C VAL A 134 -16.88 -5.09 18.69
N GLN A 135 -16.78 -4.39 19.83
CA GLN A 135 -16.68 -5.02 21.14
C GLN A 135 -18.00 -5.59 21.64
N GLU A 136 -19.13 -5.03 21.19
CA GLU A 136 -20.47 -5.42 21.62
C GLU A 136 -21.05 -6.59 20.80
N ALA A 137 -20.42 -6.97 19.68
CA ALA A 137 -20.80 -8.07 18.80
C ALA A 137 -20.27 -9.44 19.27
#